data_AF-A0A0F8VNZ1-F1
#
_entry.id   AF-A0A0F8VNZ1-F1
#
_cell.length_a   1.000
_cell.length_b   1.000
_cell.length_c   1.000
_cell.angle_alpha   90.00
_cell.angle_beta   90.00
_cell.angle_gamma   90.00
#
_symmetry.space_group_name_H-M   'P 1'
#
loop_
_entity.id
_entity.type
_entity.pdbx_description
1 polymer ?
#
loop_
_entity_poly.entity_id
_entity_poly.type
_entity_poly.pdbx_seq_one_letter_code
_entity_poly.pdbx_strand_id
1 'polypeptide(L)'
;MRTRGRELSRAELPQDIGLLPGTFIRPLWRDMPSIFQQPAERLKLEWLWVKTGFQNFLGLLAYSKWLNKGLPLRLKERRQVARDFHQMMYSAFAAGDAATLRKICCTGLANDLGSRIASRPRGEQVIWSLDKYIRSPSTFFTGIRVVSDRATQIPELPDSGVRQVVLRITSRQSTGKVQLPAGKPGQWVDLEGAKPPTLKHQDCTEYIVLQKLRWTGQEDPWRIWGHTKPTTVDDLDSPFFASGLTLGERMEAMKEMMEGKK
;
A
#
# COMPACT_ATOMS: atom_id res chain seq x y z
N MET A 1 -7.95 -16.24 34.63
CA MET A 1 -8.32 -14.89 34.17
C MET A 1 -9.08 -15.03 32.85
N ARG A 2 -10.39 -14.79 32.83
CA ARG A 2 -11.20 -14.78 31.60
C ARG A 2 -11.06 -13.39 30.95
N THR A 3 -10.82 -13.43 29.64
CA THR A 3 -10.32 -12.36 28.79
C THR A 3 -11.30 -11.19 28.61
N ARG A 4 -10.75 -9.97 28.69
CA ARG A 4 -11.41 -8.67 28.47
C ARG A 4 -11.63 -8.33 26.98
N GLY A 5 -11.46 -9.29 26.07
CA GLY A 5 -11.48 -9.08 24.62
C GLY A 5 -12.84 -9.23 23.95
N ARG A 6 -13.91 -9.45 24.73
CA ARG A 6 -15.22 -9.86 24.18
C ARG A 6 -16.10 -8.69 23.70
N GLU A 7 -15.68 -7.45 23.90
CA GLU A 7 -16.44 -6.25 23.54
C GLU A 7 -15.56 -5.12 22.98
N LEU A 8 -14.56 -5.42 22.15
CA LEU A 8 -14.01 -4.36 21.29
C LEU A 8 -15.07 -4.04 20.22
N SER A 9 -15.66 -2.85 20.31
CA SER A 9 -16.63 -2.42 19.32
C SER A 9 -15.93 -2.24 17.96
N ARG A 10 -16.63 -2.49 16.85
CA ARG A 10 -16.10 -2.30 15.48
C ARG A 10 -15.53 -0.89 15.26
N ALA A 11 -15.96 0.09 16.04
CA ALA A 11 -15.52 1.48 16.00
C ALA A 11 -14.18 1.73 16.74
N GLU A 12 -13.80 0.85 17.67
CA GLU A 12 -12.58 0.99 18.49
C GLU A 12 -11.34 0.37 17.83
N LEU A 13 -11.54 -0.53 16.86
CA LEU A 13 -10.41 -1.10 16.13
C LEU A 13 -9.92 -0.12 15.05
N PRO A 14 -8.61 0.15 15.00
CA PRO A 14 -8.06 1.02 13.98
C PRO A 14 -8.33 0.42 12.60
N GLN A 15 -8.80 1.27 11.69
CA GLN A 15 -8.96 0.90 10.27
C GLN A 15 -7.61 0.63 9.59
N ASP A 16 -6.51 0.92 10.29
CA ASP A 16 -5.15 0.92 9.80
C ASP A 16 -4.36 -0.05 10.67
N ILE A 17 -4.16 -1.26 10.15
CA ILE A 17 -3.20 -2.20 10.72
C ILE A 17 -1.90 -1.92 9.95
N GLY A 18 -0.79 -1.74 10.64
CA GLY A 18 0.50 -1.50 9.99
C GLY A 18 0.81 -2.53 8.90
N LEU A 19 1.81 -2.24 8.05
CA LEU A 19 2.24 -3.21 7.05
C LEU A 19 2.56 -4.55 7.73
N LEU A 20 1.98 -5.65 7.23
CA LEU A 20 2.11 -6.95 7.87
C LEU A 20 3.59 -7.33 8.00
N PRO A 21 4.04 -7.78 9.18
CA PRO A 21 5.44 -8.13 9.41
C PRO A 21 5.91 -9.22 8.45
N GLY A 22 7.17 -9.10 8.01
CA GLY A 22 7.77 -9.99 7.01
C GLY A 22 7.18 -9.86 5.61
N THR A 23 6.53 -8.74 5.29
CA THR A 23 6.10 -8.45 3.92
C THR A 23 7.31 -8.14 3.05
N PHE A 24 7.73 -9.13 2.26
CA PHE A 24 8.80 -8.95 1.29
C PHE A 24 8.29 -8.21 0.05
N ILE A 25 8.99 -7.15 -0.35
CA ILE A 25 8.64 -6.32 -1.50
C ILE A 25 9.85 -6.33 -2.44
N ARG A 26 9.77 -7.13 -3.49
CA ARG A 26 10.89 -7.30 -4.44
C ARG A 26 11.27 -5.95 -5.08
N PRO A 27 12.54 -5.50 -4.96
CA PRO A 27 12.99 -4.29 -5.63
C PRO A 27 12.98 -4.42 -7.16
N LEU A 28 13.16 -3.29 -7.84
CA LEU A 28 13.36 -3.30 -9.29
C LEU A 28 14.69 -3.97 -9.62
N TRP A 29 14.80 -4.49 -10.83
CA TRP A 29 16.04 -5.13 -11.30
C TRP A 29 17.27 -4.21 -11.17
N ARG A 30 17.06 -2.90 -11.38
CA ARG A 30 18.12 -1.87 -11.29
C ARG A 30 18.60 -1.62 -9.85
N ASP A 31 17.73 -1.87 -8.87
CA ASP A 31 18.01 -1.62 -7.45
C ASP A 31 18.39 -2.92 -6.71
N MET A 32 18.42 -4.05 -7.43
CA MET A 32 18.89 -5.31 -6.87
C MET A 32 20.43 -5.35 -6.89
N PRO A 33 21.07 -6.08 -5.95
CA PRO A 33 22.52 -6.26 -5.93
C PRO A 33 23.06 -6.79 -7.26
N SER A 34 24.29 -6.39 -7.58
CA SER A 34 24.97 -6.85 -8.79
C SER A 34 25.22 -8.36 -8.71
N ILE A 35 24.94 -9.08 -9.80
CA ILE A 35 25.16 -10.52 -9.90
C ILE A 35 26.66 -10.86 -9.80
N PHE A 36 27.53 -9.92 -10.19
CA PHE A 36 28.97 -10.15 -10.22
C PHE A 36 29.68 -9.73 -8.93
N GLN A 37 29.20 -8.66 -8.28
CA GLN A 37 29.85 -8.12 -7.07
C GLN A 37 29.26 -8.70 -5.78
N GLN A 38 27.93 -8.90 -5.75
CA GLN A 38 27.20 -9.38 -4.55
C GLN A 38 26.27 -10.56 -4.92
N PRO A 39 26.79 -11.67 -5.46
CA PRO A 39 25.98 -12.82 -5.89
C PRO A 39 25.20 -13.48 -4.74
N ALA A 40 25.79 -13.53 -3.54
CA ALA A 40 25.16 -14.15 -2.38
C ALA A 40 23.91 -13.39 -1.92
N GLU A 41 24.01 -12.07 -1.78
CA GLU A 41 22.88 -11.19 -1.43
C GLU A 41 21.81 -11.22 -2.51
N ARG A 42 22.22 -11.20 -3.79
CA ARG A 42 21.32 -11.36 -4.93
C ARG A 42 20.52 -12.65 -4.83
N LEU A 43 21.20 -13.77 -4.61
CA LEU A 43 20.57 -15.08 -4.51
C LEU A 43 19.65 -15.16 -3.30
N LYS A 44 20.05 -14.57 -2.16
CA LYS A 44 19.21 -14.48 -0.94
C LYS A 44 17.91 -13.71 -1.22
N LEU A 45 17.98 -12.57 -1.91
CA LEU A 45 16.78 -11.80 -2.30
C LEU A 45 15.87 -12.54 -3.27
N GLU A 46 16.43 -13.20 -4.29
CA GLU A 46 15.63 -13.97 -5.25
C GLU A 46 15.02 -15.22 -4.60
N TRP A 47 15.77 -15.89 -3.70
CA TRP A 47 15.26 -17.00 -2.91
C TRP A 47 14.12 -16.56 -1.98
N LEU A 48 14.30 -15.44 -1.27
CA LEU A 48 13.24 -14.85 -0.45
C LEU A 48 12.02 -14.50 -1.27
N TRP A 49 12.19 -13.94 -2.47
CA TRP A 49 11.08 -13.65 -3.37
C TRP A 49 10.26 -14.90 -3.70
N VAL A 50 10.93 -15.99 -4.11
CA VAL A 50 10.26 -17.25 -4.46
C VAL A 50 9.60 -17.88 -3.23
N LYS A 51 10.35 -17.98 -2.12
CA LYS A 51 9.88 -18.56 -0.86
C LYS A 51 8.67 -17.81 -0.32
N THR A 52 8.76 -16.48 -0.21
CA THR A 52 7.67 -15.65 0.31
C THR A 52 6.48 -15.63 -0.65
N GLY A 53 6.71 -15.61 -1.96
CA GLY A 53 5.64 -15.72 -2.95
C GLY A 53 4.83 -17.02 -2.78
N PHE A 54 5.51 -18.15 -2.59
CA PHE A 54 4.88 -19.44 -2.34
C PHE A 54 4.15 -19.48 -0.98
N GLN A 55 4.81 -19.05 0.10
CA GLN A 55 4.20 -18.99 1.44
C GLN A 55 2.97 -18.09 1.49
N ASN A 56 3.03 -16.93 0.83
CA ASN A 56 1.91 -15.99 0.72
C ASN A 56 0.73 -16.62 -0.05
N PHE A 57 1.00 -17.32 -1.13
CA PHE A 57 -0.03 -18.02 -1.91
C PHE A 57 -0.70 -19.13 -1.09
N LEU A 58 0.08 -19.99 -0.43
CA LEU A 58 -0.45 -21.03 0.46
C LEU A 58 -1.20 -20.44 1.65
N GLY A 59 -0.68 -19.36 2.25
CA GLY A 59 -1.32 -18.65 3.34
C GLY A 59 -2.67 -18.06 2.91
N LEU A 60 -2.76 -17.47 1.73
CA LEU A 60 -4.01 -16.98 1.16
C LEU A 60 -5.01 -18.12 0.91
N LEU A 61 -4.56 -19.26 0.37
CA LEU A 61 -5.40 -20.44 0.19
C LEU A 61 -5.92 -20.96 1.54
N ALA A 62 -5.04 -21.14 2.52
CA ALA A 62 -5.41 -21.56 3.86
C ALA A 62 -6.41 -20.59 4.51
N TYR A 63 -6.13 -19.28 4.45
CA TYR A 63 -7.02 -18.24 4.96
C TYR A 63 -8.41 -18.27 4.30
N SER A 64 -8.45 -18.42 2.98
CA SER A 64 -9.68 -18.29 2.18
C SER A 64 -10.49 -19.59 2.05
N LYS A 65 -9.87 -20.75 2.21
CA LYS A 65 -10.51 -22.06 1.97
C LYS A 65 -10.55 -22.96 3.19
N TRP A 66 -9.61 -22.83 4.12
CA TRP A 66 -9.55 -23.69 5.30
C TRP A 66 -10.03 -22.96 6.55
N LEU A 67 -9.45 -21.79 6.84
CA LEU A 67 -9.76 -21.00 8.03
C LEU A 67 -11.11 -20.30 7.91
N ASN A 68 -11.32 -19.54 6.83
CA ASN A 68 -12.58 -18.86 6.56
C ASN A 68 -13.24 -19.49 5.33
N LYS A 69 -13.93 -20.62 5.52
CA LYS A 69 -14.56 -21.37 4.43
C LYS A 69 -15.49 -20.48 3.60
N GLY A 70 -15.39 -20.57 2.27
CA GLY A 70 -16.27 -19.87 1.34
C GLY A 70 -15.77 -18.51 0.86
N LEU A 71 -14.62 -18.01 1.32
CA LEU A 71 -14.11 -16.74 0.81
C LEU A 71 -13.58 -16.87 -0.63
N PRO A 72 -13.78 -15.82 -1.46
CA PRO A 72 -13.18 -15.75 -2.78
C PRO A 72 -11.73 -15.24 -2.70
N LEU A 73 -10.85 -15.82 -3.52
CA LEU A 73 -9.43 -15.44 -3.56
C LEU A 73 -9.21 -14.05 -4.18
N ARG A 74 -10.14 -13.54 -4.99
CA ARG A 74 -10.11 -12.17 -5.58
C ARG A 74 -8.80 -11.82 -6.32
N LEU A 75 -8.14 -12.81 -6.93
CA LEU A 75 -6.82 -12.64 -7.55
C LEU A 75 -6.81 -11.66 -8.74
N LYS A 76 -7.92 -11.57 -9.48
CA LYS A 76 -8.10 -10.62 -10.59
C LYS A 76 -8.52 -9.24 -10.09
N GLU A 77 -9.45 -9.20 -9.13
CA GLU A 77 -10.04 -8.00 -8.56
C GLU A 77 -8.99 -7.07 -7.93
N ARG A 78 -8.03 -7.62 -7.18
CA ARG A 78 -6.98 -6.82 -6.50
C ARG A 78 -6.23 -5.84 -7.42
N ARG A 79 -5.99 -6.23 -8.68
CA ARG A 79 -5.31 -5.37 -9.66
C ARG A 79 -6.24 -4.29 -10.20
N GLN A 80 -7.51 -4.63 -10.44
CA GLN A 80 -8.51 -3.69 -10.94
C GLN A 80 -8.77 -2.60 -9.89
N VAL A 81 -9.04 -3.03 -8.66
CA VAL A 81 -9.23 -2.13 -7.52
C VAL A 81 -8.03 -1.20 -7.33
N ALA A 82 -6.80 -1.73 -7.39
CA ALA A 82 -5.60 -0.91 -7.26
C ALA A 82 -5.49 0.18 -8.34
N ARG A 83 -5.85 -0.16 -9.58
CA ARG A 83 -5.85 0.79 -10.70
C ARG A 83 -6.83 1.93 -10.44
N ASP A 84 -8.06 1.56 -10.09
CA ASP A 84 -9.16 2.50 -9.92
C ASP A 84 -8.89 3.40 -8.71
N PHE A 85 -8.41 2.82 -7.61
CA PHE A 85 -8.03 3.54 -6.40
C PHE A 85 -6.83 4.47 -6.60
N HIS A 86 -5.82 4.06 -7.36
CA HIS A 86 -4.69 4.92 -7.70
C HIS A 86 -5.15 6.19 -8.42
N GLN A 87 -6.03 6.06 -9.42
CA GLN A 87 -6.58 7.21 -10.14
C GLN A 87 -7.45 8.07 -9.23
N MET A 88 -8.39 7.45 -8.52
CA MET A 88 -9.34 8.15 -7.67
C MET A 88 -8.64 8.91 -6.53
N MET A 89 -7.61 8.32 -5.93
CA MET A 89 -6.81 8.94 -4.87
C MET A 89 -6.09 10.20 -5.36
N TYR A 90 -5.35 10.11 -6.46
CA TYR A 90 -4.59 11.26 -6.94
C TYR A 90 -5.49 12.34 -7.56
N SER A 91 -6.56 11.97 -8.26
CA SER A 91 -7.57 12.93 -8.75
C SER A 91 -8.27 13.65 -7.59
N ALA A 92 -8.72 12.92 -6.56
CA ALA A 92 -9.34 13.54 -5.38
C ALA A 92 -8.34 14.42 -4.61
N PHE A 93 -7.09 13.99 -4.48
CA PHE A 93 -6.04 14.80 -3.86
C PHE A 93 -5.81 16.10 -4.64
N ALA A 94 -5.65 16.06 -5.96
CA ALA A 94 -5.48 17.25 -6.78
C ALA A 94 -6.68 18.20 -6.65
N ALA A 95 -7.90 17.67 -6.74
CA ALA A 95 -9.15 18.43 -6.58
C ALA A 95 -9.37 19.00 -5.16
N GLY A 96 -8.66 18.49 -4.15
CA GLY A 96 -8.89 18.88 -2.76
C GLY A 96 -10.11 18.21 -2.11
N ASP A 97 -10.62 17.13 -2.70
CA ASP A 97 -11.78 16.39 -2.19
C ASP A 97 -11.38 15.43 -1.05
N ALA A 98 -11.36 15.98 0.17
CA ALA A 98 -11.08 15.21 1.38
C ALA A 98 -12.17 14.16 1.69
N ALA A 99 -13.40 14.33 1.21
CA ALA A 99 -14.49 13.39 1.48
C ALA A 99 -14.26 12.06 0.74
N THR A 100 -13.89 12.15 -0.55
CA THR A 100 -13.53 10.96 -1.33
C THR A 100 -12.30 10.26 -0.75
N LEU A 101 -11.27 11.02 -0.34
CA LEU A 101 -10.07 10.45 0.28
C LEU A 101 -10.36 9.64 1.55
N ARG A 102 -11.22 10.12 2.45
CA ARG A 102 -11.63 9.38 3.67
C ARG A 102 -12.39 8.09 3.38
N LYS A 103 -13.05 8.00 2.21
CA LYS A 103 -13.80 6.82 1.80
C LYS A 103 -12.89 5.72 1.24
N ILE A 104 -11.89 6.10 0.43
CA ILE A 104 -11.02 5.14 -0.27
C ILE A 104 -9.72 4.83 0.46
N CYS A 105 -9.22 5.75 1.28
CA CYS A 105 -8.01 5.55 2.07
C CYS A 105 -8.35 5.05 3.48
N CYS A 106 -7.36 4.43 4.08
CA CYS A 106 -7.24 4.18 5.50
C CYS A 106 -7.03 5.52 6.25
N THR A 107 -7.34 5.57 7.54
CA THR A 107 -7.45 6.83 8.30
C THR A 107 -6.13 7.59 8.34
N GLY A 108 -5.00 6.91 8.49
CA GLY A 108 -3.67 7.48 8.51
C GLY A 108 -3.33 8.21 7.20
N LEU A 109 -3.50 7.53 6.06
CA LEU A 109 -3.26 8.15 4.75
C LEU A 109 -4.26 9.27 4.46
N ALA A 110 -5.55 9.09 4.79
CA ALA A 110 -6.57 10.11 4.60
C ALA A 110 -6.25 11.40 5.39
N ASN A 111 -5.76 11.26 6.62
CA ASN A 111 -5.38 12.38 7.47
C ASN A 111 -4.12 13.09 6.95
N ASP A 112 -3.09 12.35 6.52
CA ASP A 112 -1.88 12.94 5.91
C ASP A 112 -2.23 13.74 4.63
N LEU A 113 -2.97 13.12 3.71
CA LEU A 113 -3.40 13.79 2.48
C LEU A 113 -4.31 14.98 2.76
N GLY A 114 -5.25 14.84 3.71
CA GLY A 114 -6.12 15.93 4.15
C GLY A 114 -5.35 17.11 4.73
N SER A 115 -4.32 16.83 5.55
CA SER A 115 -3.46 17.85 6.14
C SER A 115 -2.67 18.60 5.05
N ARG A 116 -2.16 17.88 4.04
CA ARG A 116 -1.49 18.46 2.88
C ARG A 116 -2.40 19.29 1.98
N ILE A 117 -3.69 18.96 1.92
CA ILE A 117 -4.70 19.78 1.22
C ILE A 117 -4.94 21.07 2.02
N ALA A 118 -5.11 20.97 3.34
CA ALA A 118 -5.34 22.12 4.21
C ALA A 118 -4.14 23.09 4.25
N SER A 119 -2.91 22.58 4.09
CA SER A 119 -1.69 23.39 4.09
C SER A 119 -1.38 24.07 2.74
N ARG A 120 -2.26 23.96 1.73
CA ARG A 120 -2.02 24.58 0.41
C ARG A 120 -2.14 26.10 0.50
N PRO A 121 -1.27 26.86 -0.22
CA PRO A 121 -1.45 28.30 -0.34
C PRO A 121 -2.82 28.65 -0.93
N ARG A 122 -3.45 29.72 -0.40
CA ARG A 122 -4.74 30.19 -0.93
C ARG A 122 -4.57 30.62 -2.39
N GLY A 123 -5.50 30.18 -3.24
CA GLY A 123 -5.44 30.45 -4.68
C GLY A 123 -4.50 29.53 -5.46
N GLU A 124 -3.85 28.55 -4.83
CA GLU A 124 -3.09 27.51 -5.55
C GLU A 124 -3.95 26.25 -5.74
N GLN A 125 -4.17 25.87 -6.99
CA GLN A 125 -4.78 24.60 -7.34
C GLN A 125 -3.73 23.63 -7.90
N VAL A 126 -3.69 22.42 -7.36
CA VAL A 126 -2.84 21.35 -7.86
C VAL A 126 -3.57 20.62 -8.98
N ILE A 127 -2.89 20.40 -10.10
CA ILE A 127 -3.37 19.60 -11.21
C ILE A 127 -2.57 18.29 -11.23
N TRP A 128 -3.29 17.18 -11.34
CA TRP A 128 -2.71 15.88 -11.60
C TRP A 128 -3.47 15.21 -12.74
N SER A 129 -2.73 14.63 -13.67
CA SER A 129 -3.29 13.73 -14.67
C SER A 129 -2.40 12.51 -14.87
N LEU A 130 -3.05 11.39 -15.18
CA LEU A 130 -2.38 10.16 -15.53
C LEU A 130 -2.29 10.05 -17.05
N ASP A 131 -1.08 10.20 -17.59
CA ASP A 131 -0.86 10.08 -19.04
C ASP A 131 -1.02 8.63 -19.47
N LYS A 132 -0.30 7.71 -18.82
CA LYS A 132 -0.39 6.27 -19.08
C LYS A 132 0.22 5.42 -17.99
N TYR A 133 -0.23 4.18 -17.89
CA TYR A 133 0.52 3.13 -17.20
C TYR A 133 1.63 2.59 -18.11
N ILE A 134 2.85 2.51 -17.59
CA ILE A 134 4.02 2.04 -18.33
C ILE A 134 4.03 0.52 -18.32
N ARG A 135 3.66 -0.06 -19.46
CA ARG A 135 3.58 -1.51 -19.66
C ARG A 135 4.96 -2.04 -20.00
N SER A 136 5.51 -2.88 -19.13
CA SER A 136 6.82 -3.50 -19.31
C SER A 136 6.80 -4.96 -18.84
N PRO A 137 7.78 -5.79 -19.21
CA PRO A 137 7.89 -7.15 -18.70
C PRO A 137 7.91 -7.20 -17.16
N SER A 138 8.51 -6.20 -16.51
CA SER A 138 8.55 -6.11 -15.05
C SER A 138 7.16 -5.91 -14.43
N THR A 139 6.16 -5.45 -15.18
CA THR A 139 4.77 -5.30 -14.75
C THR A 139 3.80 -6.25 -15.45
N PHE A 140 4.30 -7.32 -16.06
CA PHE A 140 3.52 -8.23 -16.91
C PHE A 140 2.69 -7.48 -17.97
N PHE A 141 3.29 -6.45 -18.56
CA PHE A 141 2.69 -5.59 -19.59
C PHE A 141 1.37 -4.93 -19.19
N THR A 142 1.08 -4.80 -17.90
CA THR A 142 -0.14 -4.15 -17.40
C THR A 142 0.13 -2.80 -16.75
N GLY A 143 1.38 -2.51 -16.41
CA GLY A 143 1.78 -1.36 -15.60
C GLY A 143 1.53 -1.50 -14.11
N ILE A 144 0.87 -2.60 -13.69
CA ILE A 144 0.54 -2.87 -12.29
C ILE A 144 0.88 -4.33 -11.97
N ARG A 145 1.82 -4.54 -11.06
CA ARG A 145 2.22 -5.88 -10.60
C ARG A 145 1.92 -6.06 -9.12
N VAL A 146 1.22 -7.13 -8.79
CA VAL A 146 1.14 -7.59 -7.40
C VAL A 146 2.50 -8.17 -7.00
N VAL A 147 3.12 -7.59 -5.98
CA VAL A 147 4.43 -8.01 -5.47
C VAL A 147 4.30 -8.82 -4.19
N SER A 148 3.25 -8.59 -3.39
CA SER A 148 2.91 -9.38 -2.20
C SER A 148 1.39 -9.41 -2.00
N ASP A 149 0.84 -10.54 -1.55
CA ASP A 149 -0.58 -10.70 -1.20
C ASP A 149 -0.65 -11.60 0.04
N ARG A 150 -0.87 -10.98 1.20
CA ARG A 150 -0.82 -11.63 2.50
C ARG A 150 -2.18 -11.52 3.18
N ALA A 151 -2.63 -12.59 3.78
CA ALA A 151 -3.81 -12.62 4.62
C ALA A 151 -3.49 -13.32 5.93
N THR A 152 -3.91 -12.73 7.05
CA THR A 152 -3.75 -13.30 8.39
C THR A 152 -5.01 -13.10 9.19
N GLN A 153 -5.28 -14.02 10.12
CA GLN A 153 -6.29 -13.80 11.15
C GLN A 153 -5.74 -12.86 12.21
N ILE A 154 -6.64 -12.08 12.83
CA ILE A 154 -6.30 -11.30 14.01
C ILE A 154 -6.39 -12.25 15.20
N PRO A 155 -5.30 -12.43 15.98
CA PRO A 155 -5.35 -13.26 17.17
C PRO A 155 -6.46 -12.81 18.12
N GLU A 156 -7.04 -13.76 18.86
CA GLU A 156 -8.09 -13.53 19.88
C GLU A 156 -9.45 -13.07 19.34
N LEU A 157 -9.58 -12.80 18.03
CA LEU A 157 -10.83 -12.36 17.40
C LEU A 157 -11.30 -13.37 16.34
N PRO A 158 -12.32 -14.18 16.63
CA PRO A 158 -12.79 -15.21 15.71
C PRO A 158 -13.39 -14.59 14.44
N ASP A 159 -13.18 -15.25 13.30
CA ASP A 159 -13.61 -14.81 11.97
C ASP A 159 -13.20 -13.38 11.58
N SER A 160 -12.17 -12.85 12.25
CA SER A 160 -11.57 -11.56 11.99
C SER A 160 -10.17 -11.71 11.40
N GLY A 161 -9.83 -10.85 10.47
CA GLY A 161 -8.58 -10.96 9.75
C GLY A 161 -8.29 -9.73 8.90
N VAL A 162 -7.06 -9.67 8.41
CA VAL A 162 -6.60 -8.61 7.53
C VAL A 162 -5.94 -9.24 6.32
N ARG A 163 -6.28 -8.70 5.15
CA ARG A 163 -5.60 -8.98 3.91
C ARG A 163 -4.94 -7.72 3.40
N GLN A 164 -3.63 -7.78 3.16
CA GLN A 164 -2.86 -6.71 2.55
C GLN A 164 -2.27 -7.17 1.22
N VAL A 165 -2.41 -6.32 0.20
CA VAL A 165 -1.85 -6.56 -1.13
C VAL A 165 -0.95 -5.40 -1.47
N VAL A 166 0.33 -5.69 -1.70
CA VAL A 166 1.29 -4.70 -2.19
C VAL A 166 1.33 -4.78 -3.70
N LEU A 167 1.10 -3.65 -4.36
CA LEU A 167 1.15 -3.51 -5.80
C LEU A 167 2.21 -2.49 -6.20
N ARG A 168 3.08 -2.89 -7.13
CA ARG A 168 3.96 -1.99 -7.86
C ARG A 168 3.21 -1.40 -9.04
N ILE A 169 3.10 -0.08 -9.08
CA ILE A 169 2.50 0.68 -10.18
C ILE A 169 3.60 1.47 -10.86
N THR A 170 3.73 1.31 -12.18
CA THR A 170 4.64 2.10 -13.01
C THR A 170 3.81 2.92 -13.98
N SER A 171 3.94 4.24 -13.94
CA SER A 171 3.12 5.16 -14.72
C SER A 171 3.88 6.42 -15.14
N ARG A 172 3.41 7.06 -16.21
CA ARG A 172 3.77 8.42 -16.56
C ARG A 172 2.66 9.34 -16.06
N GLN A 173 3.02 10.29 -15.22
CA GLN A 173 2.10 11.21 -14.58
C GLN A 173 2.50 12.65 -14.91
N SER A 174 1.49 13.52 -15.02
CA SER A 174 1.67 14.95 -15.20
C SER A 174 1.19 15.67 -13.95
N THR A 175 2.03 16.55 -13.42
CA THR A 175 1.70 17.37 -12.26
C THR A 175 1.93 18.83 -12.55
N GLY A 176 1.04 19.69 -12.08
CA GLY A 176 1.15 21.13 -12.26
C GLY A 176 0.51 21.89 -11.11
N LYS A 177 0.77 23.20 -11.11
CA LYS A 177 0.16 24.14 -10.18
C LYS A 177 -0.42 25.28 -10.99
N VAL A 178 -1.65 25.66 -10.70
CA VAL A 178 -2.30 26.84 -11.25
C VAL A 178 -2.52 27.82 -10.11
N GLN A 179 -2.09 29.05 -10.32
CA GLN A 179 -2.51 30.17 -9.48
C GLN A 179 -3.84 30.66 -10.03
N LEU A 180 -4.89 30.45 -9.26
CA LEU A 180 -6.18 31.08 -9.52
C LEU A 180 -6.02 32.57 -9.23
N PRO A 181 -6.46 33.45 -10.14
CA PRO A 181 -6.53 34.87 -9.86
C PRO A 181 -7.34 35.09 -8.58
N ALA A 182 -6.88 36.00 -7.73
CA ALA A 182 -7.57 36.36 -6.49
C ALA A 182 -8.91 37.05 -6.81
N GLY A 183 -9.93 36.26 -7.17
CA GLY A 183 -11.30 36.72 -7.31
C GLY A 183 -11.94 36.88 -5.94
N LYS A 184 -12.77 37.93 -5.78
CA LYS A 184 -13.66 38.08 -4.63
C LYS A 184 -14.53 36.82 -4.49
N PRO A 185 -14.88 36.38 -3.26
CA PRO A 185 -15.69 35.19 -3.06
C PRO A 185 -17.03 35.33 -3.80
N GLY A 186 -17.29 34.41 -4.74
CA GLY A 186 -18.55 34.34 -5.50
C GLY A 186 -18.46 34.60 -7.01
N GLN A 187 -17.28 34.92 -7.56
CA GLN A 187 -17.12 35.12 -9.01
C GLN A 187 -16.47 33.89 -9.67
N TRP A 188 -17.14 33.30 -10.66
CA TRP A 188 -16.53 32.32 -11.57
C TRP A 188 -15.41 33.04 -12.33
N VAL A 189 -14.16 32.64 -12.10
CA VAL A 189 -13.01 33.26 -12.73
C VAL A 189 -12.77 32.56 -14.07
N ASP A 190 -12.99 33.27 -15.18
CA ASP A 190 -12.62 32.80 -16.50
C ASP A 190 -11.11 32.49 -16.53
N LEU A 191 -10.78 31.25 -16.92
CA LEU A 191 -9.41 30.73 -16.99
C LEU A 191 -8.56 31.40 -18.08
N GLU A 192 -9.10 32.37 -18.83
CA GLU A 192 -8.45 33.05 -19.95
C GLU A 192 -7.26 33.92 -19.54
N GLY A 193 -7.14 34.31 -18.27
CA GLY A 193 -6.02 35.11 -17.74
C GLY A 193 -4.97 34.32 -16.94
N ALA A 194 -5.16 33.02 -16.73
CA ALA A 194 -4.23 32.21 -15.96
C ALA A 194 -3.01 31.85 -16.83
N LYS A 195 -1.80 32.10 -16.32
CA LYS A 195 -0.56 31.63 -16.96
C LYS A 195 -0.71 30.12 -17.23
N PRO A 196 -0.40 29.64 -18.45
CA PRO A 196 -0.56 28.23 -18.77
C PRO A 196 0.17 27.37 -17.75
N PRO A 197 -0.48 26.33 -17.19
CA PRO A 197 0.15 25.51 -16.16
C PRO A 197 1.43 24.88 -16.69
N THR A 198 2.54 25.09 -15.99
CA THR A 198 3.76 24.31 -16.23
C THR A 198 3.50 22.88 -15.75
N LEU A 199 3.20 21.99 -16.69
CA LEU A 199 3.02 20.57 -16.41
C LEU A 199 4.38 19.86 -16.43
N LYS A 200 4.75 19.28 -15.29
CA LYS A 200 5.91 18.39 -15.18
C LYS A 200 5.44 16.96 -15.44
N HIS A 201 5.92 16.40 -16.54
CA HIS A 201 5.77 14.98 -16.86
C HIS A 201 6.87 14.18 -16.17
N GLN A 202 6.51 13.11 -15.46
CA GLN A 202 7.46 12.23 -14.78
C GLN A 202 7.04 10.78 -14.87
N ASP A 203 8.02 9.90 -15.07
CA ASP A 203 7.84 8.46 -14.92
C ASP A 203 8.01 8.09 -13.44
N CYS A 204 6.96 7.54 -12.84
CA CYS A 204 6.87 7.20 -11.43
C CYS A 204 6.76 5.68 -11.26
N THR A 205 7.51 5.12 -10.31
CA THR A 205 7.32 3.76 -9.81
C THR A 205 7.01 3.79 -8.33
N GLU A 206 5.82 3.35 -7.97
CA GLU A 206 5.28 3.46 -6.63
C GLU A 206 4.81 2.09 -6.14
N TYR A 207 4.87 1.86 -4.83
CA TYR A 207 4.36 0.66 -4.20
C TYR A 207 3.19 1.03 -3.31
N ILE A 208 1.98 0.69 -3.74
CA ILE A 208 0.75 0.96 -3.00
C ILE A 208 0.33 -0.30 -2.26
N VAL A 209 -0.05 -0.13 -1.00
CA VAL A 209 -0.61 -1.18 -0.17
C VAL A 209 -2.12 -1.02 -0.12
N LEU A 210 -2.84 -2.02 -0.61
CA LEU A 210 -4.26 -2.17 -0.37
C LEU A 210 -4.50 -3.00 0.87
N GLN A 211 -5.51 -2.64 1.64
CA GLN A 211 -5.95 -3.38 2.80
C GLN A 211 -7.44 -3.72 2.70
N LYS A 212 -7.80 -4.92 3.14
CA LYS A 212 -9.18 -5.36 3.33
C LYS A 212 -9.28 -6.00 4.70
N LEU A 213 -10.14 -5.43 5.54
CA LEU A 213 -10.43 -5.97 6.86
C LEU A 213 -11.61 -6.93 6.79
N ARG A 214 -11.56 -7.95 7.63
CA ARG A 214 -12.66 -8.85 7.92
C ARG A 214 -12.92 -8.78 9.41
N TRP A 215 -14.17 -8.56 9.78
CA TRP A 215 -14.62 -8.45 11.15
C TRP A 215 -15.78 -9.40 11.40
N THR A 216 -15.60 -10.36 12.32
CA THR A 216 -16.65 -11.29 12.76
C THR A 216 -17.45 -11.86 11.58
N GLY A 217 -16.74 -12.30 10.54
CA GLY A 217 -17.35 -12.88 9.34
C GLY A 217 -17.72 -11.90 8.21
N GLN A 218 -17.79 -10.60 8.47
CA GLN A 218 -18.11 -9.56 7.48
C GLN A 218 -16.83 -8.97 6.86
N GLU A 219 -16.81 -8.79 5.54
CA GLU A 219 -15.66 -8.18 4.85
C GLU A 219 -15.92 -6.70 4.51
N ASP A 220 -15.02 -5.84 4.97
CA ASP A 220 -15.02 -4.43 4.60
C ASP A 220 -14.59 -4.23 3.14
N PRO A 221 -14.94 -3.11 2.50
CA PRO A 221 -14.41 -2.77 1.19
C PRO A 221 -12.89 -2.63 1.23
N TRP A 222 -12.24 -2.77 0.08
CA TRP A 222 -10.83 -2.44 -0.05
C TRP A 222 -10.61 -0.96 0.28
N ARG A 223 -9.47 -0.66 0.88
CA ARG A 223 -8.97 0.69 1.10
C ARG A 223 -7.48 0.76 0.79
N ILE A 224 -7.00 1.96 0.47
CA ILE A 224 -5.56 2.23 0.34
C ILE A 224 -5.00 2.46 1.73
N TRP A 225 -4.11 1.58 2.18
CA TRP A 225 -3.41 1.77 3.46
C TRP A 225 -2.37 2.89 3.35
N GLY A 226 -1.58 2.88 2.28
CA GLY A 226 -0.45 3.78 2.16
C GLY A 226 0.51 3.38 1.04
N HIS A 227 1.62 4.11 0.99
CA HIS A 227 2.78 3.77 0.17
C HIS A 227 3.79 3.00 1.00
N THR A 228 4.59 2.18 0.32
CA THR A 228 5.68 1.43 0.94
C THR A 228 6.93 1.48 0.05
N LYS A 229 8.05 0.97 0.56
CA LYS A 229 9.33 0.92 -0.13
C LYS A 229 9.70 -0.54 -0.44
N PRO A 230 10.48 -0.78 -1.50
CA PRO A 230 11.01 -2.11 -1.74
C PRO A 230 11.97 -2.52 -0.62
N THR A 231 12.03 -3.83 -0.37
CA THR A 231 12.98 -4.43 0.58
C THR A 231 14.40 -4.27 0.06
N THR A 232 15.31 -3.75 0.88
CA THR A 232 16.73 -3.58 0.56
C THR A 232 17.57 -4.74 1.09
N VAL A 233 18.87 -4.71 0.82
CA VAL A 233 19.82 -5.68 1.42
C VAL A 233 19.88 -5.51 2.93
N ASP A 234 19.85 -4.27 3.43
CA ASP A 234 19.92 -3.98 4.87
C ASP A 234 18.73 -4.59 5.63
N ASP A 235 17.56 -4.68 4.99
CA ASP A 235 16.38 -5.31 5.58
C ASP A 235 16.56 -6.83 5.80
N LEU A 236 17.52 -7.48 5.12
CA LEU A 236 17.75 -8.92 5.19
C LEU A 236 18.27 -9.40 6.54
N ASP A 237 18.80 -8.49 7.34
CA ASP A 237 19.30 -8.76 8.68
C ASP A 237 18.20 -8.65 9.73
N SER A 238 17.03 -8.11 9.35
CA SER A 238 15.87 -8.11 10.24
C SER A 238 15.45 -9.54 10.59
N PRO A 239 14.95 -9.79 11.82
CA PRO A 239 14.48 -11.12 12.24
C PRO A 239 13.44 -11.75 11.30
N PHE A 240 12.70 -10.91 10.57
CA PHE A 240 11.71 -11.35 9.59
C PHE A 240 12.34 -12.08 8.39
N PHE A 241 13.54 -11.67 7.96
CA PHE A 241 14.21 -12.15 6.75
C PHE A 241 15.54 -12.86 6.99
N ALA A 242 16.11 -12.73 8.20
CA ALA A 242 17.37 -13.34 8.59
C ALA A 242 17.37 -14.86 8.36
N SER A 243 18.43 -15.35 7.72
CA SER A 243 18.69 -16.77 7.49
C SER A 243 19.39 -17.38 8.70
N GLY A 244 19.03 -18.61 9.07
CA GLY A 244 19.72 -19.35 10.16
C GLY A 244 19.03 -19.31 11.53
N LEU A 245 18.06 -18.42 11.74
CA LEU A 245 17.24 -18.43 12.97
C LEU A 245 16.23 -19.59 12.94
N THR A 246 16.16 -20.34 14.03
CA THR A 246 15.06 -21.28 14.29
C THR A 246 13.74 -20.52 14.48
N LEU A 247 12.61 -21.24 14.38
CA LEU A 247 11.29 -20.60 14.52
C LEU A 247 11.09 -19.99 15.93
N GLY A 248 11.67 -20.60 16.96
CA GLY A 248 11.66 -20.09 18.33
C GLY A 248 12.47 -18.79 18.47
N GLU A 249 13.73 -18.81 18.04
CA GLU A 249 14.62 -17.63 18.08
C GLU A 249 14.06 -16.48 17.23
N ARG A 250 13.41 -16.80 16.11
CA ARG A 250 12.74 -15.80 15.27
C ARG A 250 11.56 -15.17 15.99
N MET A 251 10.73 -15.96 16.67
CA MET A 251 9.58 -15.46 17.44
C MET A 251 10.05 -14.56 18.60
N GLU A 252 11.12 -14.95 19.28
CA GLU A 252 11.72 -14.16 20.36
C GLU A 252 12.31 -12.84 19.85
N ALA A 253 13.12 -12.87 18.78
CA ALA A 253 13.66 -11.66 18.18
C ALA A 253 12.57 -10.72 17.61
N MET A 254 11.48 -11.28 17.07
CA MET A 254 10.31 -10.48 16.66
C MET A 254 9.61 -9.84 17.85
N LYS A 255 9.47 -10.57 18.97
CA LYS A 255 8.87 -10.05 20.19
C LYS A 255 9.71 -8.92 20.78
N GLU A 256 11.03 -9.09 20.87
CA GLU A 256 11.94 -8.03 21.32
C GLU A 256 11.87 -6.78 20.44
N MET A 257 11.74 -6.94 19.12
CA MET A 257 11.62 -5.82 18.19
C MET A 257 10.27 -5.10 18.33
N MET A 258 9.18 -5.82 18.62
CA MET A 258 7.84 -5.24 18.82
C MET A 258 7.65 -4.61 20.20
N GLU A 259 8.27 -5.16 21.24
CA GLU A 259 8.20 -4.63 22.61
C GLU A 259 9.12 -3.42 22.82
N GLY A 260 9.97 -3.11 21.83
CA GLY A 260 10.86 -1.96 21.85
C GLY A 260 11.94 -2.10 22.91
N LYS A 261 13.16 -2.44 22.49
CA LYS A 261 14.32 -2.19 23.35
C LYS A 261 14.37 -0.69 23.66
N LYS A 262 14.28 -0.37 24.96
CA LYS A 262 14.80 0.88 25.53
C LYS A 262 16.26 1.07 25.14
#